data_AF-A0A3D3SZ88-F1
#
_entry.id   AF-A0A3D3SZ88-F1
#
_cell.length_a   1.000
_cell.length_b   1.000
_cell.length_c   1.000
_cell.angle_alpha   90.00
_cell.angle_beta   90.00
_cell.angle_gamma   90.00
#
_symmetry.space_group_name_H-M   'P 1'
#
loop_
_entity.id
_entity.type
_entity.pdbx_description
1 polymer ?
#
loop_
_entity_poly.entity_id
_entity_poly.type
_entity_poly.pdbx_seq_one_letter_code
_entity_poly.pdbx_strand_id
1 'polypeptide(L)' 'MGLVQEQVIAFDHSFNLVSGKALAGFQLAFETYGSLNAEKSNAVLICHALNASHHVAGQRTDTPADIGWWDNMV' A
#
# COMPACT_ATOMS: atom_id res chain seq x y z
N MET A 1 -16.21 -2.33 -1.32
CA MET A 1 -15.50 -2.10 -2.61
C MET A 1 -15.40 -3.38 -3.46
N GLY A 2 -14.79 -3.33 -4.65
CA GLY A 2 -14.59 -4.49 -5.55
C GLY A 2 -13.28 -5.25 -5.29
N LEU A 3 -12.84 -6.02 -6.28
CA LEU A 3 -11.54 -6.71 -6.24
C LEU A 3 -10.39 -5.70 -6.29
N VAL A 4 -9.37 -5.93 -5.46
CA VAL A 4 -8.17 -5.10 -5.35
C VAL A 4 -6.94 -5.98 -5.57
N GLN A 5 -6.00 -5.44 -6.32
CA GLN A 5 -4.77 -6.12 -6.69
C GLN A 5 -3.57 -5.43 -6.04
N GLU A 6 -2.75 -6.22 -5.36
CA GLU A 6 -1.46 -5.82 -4.82
C GLU A 6 -0.51 -5.38 -5.94
N GLN A 7 0.23 -4.30 -5.67
CA GLN A 7 1.29 -3.79 -6.53
C GLN A 7 2.60 -3.78 -5.76
N VAL A 8 3.71 -4.00 -6.46
CA VAL A 8 5.05 -3.98 -5.87
C VAL A 8 5.94 -3.02 -6.66
N ILE A 9 6.60 -2.10 -5.96
CA ILE A 9 7.66 -1.26 -6.52
C ILE A 9 9.00 -1.71 -5.94
N ALA A 10 10.00 -1.90 -6.82
CA ALA A 10 11.37 -2.18 -6.43
C ALA A 10 12.20 -0.88 -6.37
N PHE A 11 13.01 -0.75 -5.32
CA PHE A 11 13.98 0.31 -5.16
C PHE A 11 15.37 -0.31 -5.08
N ASP A 12 16.22 -0.10 -6.10
CA ASP A 12 17.52 -0.78 -6.19
C ASP A 12 18.68 0.01 -5.55
N HIS A 13 18.43 1.22 -5.07
CA HIS A 13 19.44 2.07 -4.45
C HIS A 13 19.46 1.92 -2.92
N SER A 14 20.57 2.32 -2.31
CA SER A 14 20.68 2.31 -0.84
C SER A 14 20.02 3.53 -0.21
N PHE A 15 19.36 3.32 0.93
CA PHE A 15 18.66 4.36 1.68
C PHE A 15 19.33 4.61 3.03
N ASN A 16 19.57 5.87 3.35
CA ASN A 16 20.05 6.25 4.68
C ASN A 16 18.88 6.28 5.67
N LEU A 17 18.99 5.48 6.73
CA LEU A 17 18.01 5.43 7.79
C LEU A 17 18.32 6.46 8.87
N VAL A 18 17.29 6.87 9.62
CA VAL A 18 17.42 7.77 10.78
C VAL A 18 18.40 7.21 11.84
N SER A 19 18.53 5.89 11.93
CA SER A 19 19.49 5.22 12.81
C SER A 19 20.96 5.40 12.41
N GLY A 20 21.25 6.06 11.28
CA GLY A 20 22.59 6.22 10.72
C GLY A 20 23.10 5.02 9.91
N LYS A 21 22.29 3.95 9.79
CA LYS A 21 22.60 2.78 8.95
C LYS A 21 22.07 2.97 7.54
N ALA A 22 22.63 2.21 6.60
CA ALA A 22 22.15 2.13 5.24
C ALA A 22 21.30 0.86 5.06
N LEU A 23 20.11 1.01 4.48
CA LEU A 23 19.32 -0.10 3.96
C LEU A 23 19.72 -0.32 2.50
N ALA A 24 19.96 -1.58 2.12
CA ALA A 24 20.10 -1.91 0.71
C ALA A 24 18.77 -1.67 -0.03
N GLY A 25 18.75 -1.86 -1.35
CA GLY A 25 17.50 -1.81 -2.09
C GLY A 25 16.43 -2.73 -1.51
N PHE A 26 15.16 -2.35 -1.62
CA PHE A 26 14.01 -3.07 -1.07
C PHE A 26 12.82 -3.05 -2.02
N GLN A 27 11.86 -3.94 -1.77
CA GLN A 27 10.57 -3.95 -2.46
C GLN A 27 9.47 -3.47 -1.51
N LEU A 28 8.57 -2.64 -2.02
CA LEU A 28 7.42 -2.13 -1.29
C LEU A 28 6.13 -2.63 -1.95
N ALA A 29 5.37 -3.42 -1.20
CA ALA A 29 4.02 -3.82 -1.58
C ALA A 29 3.01 -2.77 -1.11
N PHE A 30 2.07 -2.40 -1.97
CA PHE A 30 1.02 -1.42 -1.71
C PHE A 30 -0.20 -1.69 -2.59
N GLU A 31 -1.31 -1.03 -2.25
CA GLU A 31 -2.54 -1.02 -3.04
C GLU A 31 -2.98 0.42 -3.30
N THR A 32 -3.74 0.63 -4.36
CA THR A 32 -4.37 1.93 -4.65
C THR A 32 -5.86 1.73 -4.86
N TYR A 33 -6.62 2.74 -4.44
CA TYR A 33 -8.08 2.71 -4.50
C TYR A 33 -8.56 3.98 -5.21
N GLY A 34 -9.45 3.82 -6.19
CA GLY A 34 -9.94 4.91 -7.02
C GLY A 34 -8.94 5.34 -8.11
N SER A 35 -8.94 6.62 -8.46
CA SER A 35 -8.09 7.16 -9.52
C SER A 35 -7.52 8.53 -9.14
N LEU A 36 -6.24 8.72 -9.42
CA LEU A 36 -5.56 10.00 -9.27
C LEU A 36 -6.09 10.98 -10.32
N ASN A 37 -6.46 12.19 -9.91
CA ASN A 37 -6.86 13.23 -10.85
C ASN A 37 -5.66 13.76 -11.65
N ALA A 38 -5.92 14.50 -12.73
CA ALA A 38 -4.88 15.00 -13.63
C ALA A 38 -3.89 15.92 -12.90
N GLU A 39 -4.38 16.72 -11.95
CA GLU A 39 -3.61 17.66 -11.14
C GLU A 39 -2.83 16.99 -10.00
N LYS A 40 -3.04 15.68 -9.77
CA LYS A 40 -2.45 14.88 -8.69
C LYS A 40 -2.68 15.47 -7.29
N SER A 41 -3.83 16.11 -7.08
CA SER A 41 -4.18 16.82 -5.85
C SER A 41 -5.11 16.04 -4.91
N ASN A 42 -5.53 14.83 -5.29
CA ASN A 42 -6.46 14.00 -4.52
C ASN A 42 -5.83 12.73 -3.90
N ALA A 43 -4.50 12.66 -3.81
CA ALA A 43 -3.82 11.52 -3.20
C ALA A 43 -3.93 11.57 -1.66
N VAL A 44 -4.34 10.46 -1.05
CA VAL A 44 -4.34 10.26 0.40
C VAL A 44 -3.52 9.01 0.72
N LEU A 45 -2.56 9.13 1.63
CA LEU A 45 -1.74 8.02 2.10
C LEU A 45 -2.31 7.46 3.40
N ILE A 46 -2.57 6.16 3.43
CA ILE A 46 -3.00 5.43 4.63
C ILE A 46 -1.81 4.59 5.11
N CYS A 47 -1.37 4.84 6.35
CA CYS A 47 -0.39 4.01 7.03
C CYS A 47 -1.11 2.99 7.91
N HIS A 48 -0.73 1.72 7.80
CA HIS A 48 -1.36 0.65 8.57
C HIS A 48 -0.77 0.53 9.99
N ALA A 49 -1.50 -0.15 10.88
CA ALA A 49 -1.00 -0.55 12.18
C ALA A 49 0.07 -1.64 12.08
N LEU A 50 0.87 -1.84 13.14
CA LEU A 50 2.00 -2.78 13.13
C LEU A 50 1.65 -4.21 12.70
N ASN A 51 0.44 -4.68 13.04
CA ASN A 51 -0.05 -6.03 12.75
C ASN A 51 -1.01 -6.11 11.57
N ALA A 52 -1.24 -4.98 10.87
CA ALA A 52 -2.05 -4.93 9.67
C ALA A 52 -1.15 -4.90 8.42
N SER A 53 -1.72 -5.22 7.27
CA SER A 53 -1.04 -5.12 5.97
C SER A 53 -1.49 -3.86 5.22
N HIS A 54 -0.96 -3.68 4.00
CA HIS A 54 -1.39 -2.63 3.08
C HIS A 54 -2.82 -2.84 2.52
N HIS A 55 -3.47 -3.98 2.79
CA HIS A 55 -4.83 -4.28 2.33
C HIS A 55 -5.90 -3.59 3.18
N VAL A 56 -6.16 -2.32 2.88
CA VAL A 56 -7.06 -1.45 3.66
C VAL A 56 -8.53 -1.75 3.40
N ALA A 57 -8.93 -1.97 2.15
CA ALA A 57 -10.33 -2.13 1.77
C ALA A 57 -10.49 -3.01 0.52
N GLY A 58 -11.73 -3.40 0.21
CA GLY A 58 -12.05 -4.30 -0.90
C GLY A 58 -11.74 -5.77 -0.61
N GLN A 59 -11.83 -6.57 -1.67
CA GLN A 59 -11.55 -8.01 -1.67
C GLN A 59 -10.24 -8.27 -2.39
N ARG A 60 -9.33 -9.09 -1.84
CA ARG A 60 -8.14 -9.48 -2.61
C ARG A 60 -8.53 -10.32 -3.81
N THR A 61 -7.85 -10.11 -4.94
CA THR A 61 -8.11 -10.85 -6.19
C THR A 61 -7.89 -12.37 -6.07
N ASP A 62 -6.91 -12.79 -5.27
CA ASP A 62 -6.52 -14.18 -5.06
C ASP A 62 -7.31 -14.86 -3.94
N THR A 63 -7.69 -14.10 -2.91
CA THR A 63 -8.50 -14.57 -1.79
C THR A 63 -9.70 -13.64 -1.52
N PRO A 64 -10.79 -13.72 -2.31
CA PRO A 64 -11.90 -12.77 -2.23
C PRO A 64 -12.68 -12.75 -0.90
N ALA A 65 -12.50 -13.76 -0.04
CA ALA A 65 -13.05 -13.77 1.32
C ALA A 65 -12.24 -12.92 2.31
N ASP A 66 -11.00 -12.56 1.94
CA ASP A 66 -10.15 -11.65 2.70
C ASP A 66 -10.57 -10.21 2.37
N ILE A 67 -11.17 -9.55 3.36
CA ILE A 67 -11.71 -8.19 3.26
C ILE A 67 -10.75 -7.25 3.98
N GLY A 68 -10.45 -6.11 3.36
CA GLY A 68 -9.57 -5.10 3.93
C GLY A 68 -10.00 -4.64 5.33
N TRP A 69 -9.01 -4.40 6.18
CA TRP A 69 -9.21 -4.19 7.62
C TRP A 69 -9.98 -2.91 7.99
N TRP A 70 -10.21 -2.01 7.03
CA TRP A 70 -10.97 -0.77 7.19
C TRP A 70 -12.00 -0.50 6.07
N ASP A 71 -12.54 -1.56 5.43
CA ASP A 71 -13.47 -1.44 4.29
C ASP A 71 -14.73 -0.60 4.58
N ASN A 72 -15.12 -0.45 5.85
CA ASN A 72 -16.29 0.36 6.21
C ASN A 72 -16.04 1.88 6.18
N MET A 73 -14.79 2.32 6.11
CA MET A 73 -14.41 3.74 6.12
C MET A 73 -13.89 4.24 4.77
N VAL A 74 -13.49 3.34 3.88
CA VAL A 74 -12.88 3.62 2.56
C VAL A 74 -13.84 3.20 1.46
#